data_AF-A0A1G1P6R6-F1
#
_entry.id   AF-A0A1G1P6R6-F1
#
_cell.length_a   1.000
_cell.length_b   1.000
_cell.length_c   1.000
_cell.angle_alpha   90.00
_cell.angle_beta   90.00
_cell.angle_gamma   90.00
#
_symmetry.space_group_name_H-M   'P 1'
#
loop_
_entity.id
_entity.type
_entity.pdbx_description
1 polymer ?
#
loop_
_entity_poly.entity_id
_entity_poly.type
_entity_poly.pdbx_seq_one_letter_code
_entity_poly.pdbx_strand_id
1 'polypeptide(L)' 'MITQTRMRVILRGVHILLGLVVMCYIYSPFHELRAFQFGVKFVVIPVIAFSGLWIWKSKAFNRFFGIRN' A
#
# COMPACT_ATOMS: atom_id res chain seq x y z
N MET A 1 8.08 -7.31 20.78
CA MET A 1 7.98 -5.88 20.44
C MET A 1 8.41 -5.69 18.98
N ILE A 2 7.55 -5.12 18.12
CA ILE A 2 7.96 -4.75 16.76
C ILE A 2 8.74 -3.44 16.87
N THR A 3 10.00 -3.44 16.41
CA THR A 3 10.82 -2.23 16.39
C THR A 3 10.43 -1.31 15.23
N GLN A 4 10.70 -0.02 15.36
CA GLN A 4 10.41 0.95 14.28
C GLN A 4 11.12 0.59 12.96
N THR A 5 12.32 0.02 13.04
CA THR A 5 13.04 -0.50 11.88
C THR A 5 12.29 -1.65 11.21
N ARG A 6 11.78 -2.61 11.99
CA ARG A 6 10.96 -3.72 11.46
C ARG A 6 9.66 -3.22 10.83
N MET A 7 8.99 -2.26 11.46
CA MET A 7 7.77 -1.65 10.92
C MET A 7 7.99 -1.04 9.53
N ARG A 8 9.09 -0.29 9.36
CA ARG A 8 9.45 0.30 8.06
C ARG A 8 9.71 -0.75 6.99
N VAL A 9 10.37 -1.86 7.34
CA VAL A 9 10.63 -2.97 6.41
C VAL A 9 9.32 -3.61 5.97
N ILE A 10 8.40 -3.86 6.90
CA ILE A 10 7.08 -4.44 6.61
C ILE A 10 6.28 -3.50 5.70
N LEU A 11 6.16 -2.22 6.05
CA LEU A 11 5.45 -1.23 5.25
C LEU A 11 6.01 -1.14 3.82
N ARG A 12 7.35 -1.11 3.69
CA ARG A 12 8.00 -1.09 2.37
C ARG A 12 7.73 -2.37 1.58
N GLY A 13 7.79 -3.54 2.22
CA GLY A 13 7.47 -4.81 1.58
C GLY A 13 6.04 -4.85 1.06
N VAL A 14 5.07 -4.46 1.89
CA VAL A 14 3.65 -4.36 1.49
C VAL A 14 3.47 -3.37 0.33
N HIS A 15 4.10 -2.20 0.39
CA HIS A 15 4.00 -1.20 -0.67
C HIS A 15 4.55 -1.70 -2.00
N ILE A 16 5.69 -2.40 -1.99
CA ILE A 16 6.28 -3.00 -3.20
C ILE A 16 5.37 -4.11 -3.76
N LEU A 17 4.82 -4.98 -2.91
CA LEU A 17 3.91 -6.04 -3.36
C LEU A 17 2.63 -5.47 -3.98
N LEU A 18 2.05 -4.42 -3.40
CA LEU A 18 0.90 -3.73 -3.99
C LEU A 18 1.28 -3.05 -5.31
N GLY A 19 2.48 -2.47 -5.40
CA GLY A 19 3.01 -1.91 -6.64
C GLY A 19 3.12 -2.97 -7.73
N LEU A 20 3.56 -4.18 -7.39
CA LEU A 20 3.60 -5.31 -8.31
C LEU A 20 2.20 -5.69 -8.80
N VAL A 21 1.18 -5.70 -7.94
CA VAL A 21 -0.22 -5.94 -8.35
C VAL A 21 -0.70 -4.88 -9.34
N VAL A 22 -0.36 -3.61 -9.12
CA VAL A 22 -0.66 -2.53 -10.07
C VAL A 22 0.08 -2.72 -11.40
N MET A 23 1.35 -3.16 -11.37
CA MET A 23 2.08 -3.48 -12.61
C MET A 23 1.43 -4.64 -13.38
N CYS A 24 1.00 -5.70 -12.68
CA CYS A 24 0.23 -6.77 -13.30
C CYS A 24 -1.08 -6.24 -13.90
N TYR A 25 -1.76 -5.29 -13.25
CA TYR A 25 -2.96 -4.66 -13.82
C TYR A 25 -2.69 -3.92 -15.13
N ILE A 26 -1.57 -3.20 -15.21
CA ILE A 26 -1.22 -2.40 -16.40
C ILE A 26 -0.76 -3.28 -17.55
N TYR A 27 0.07 -4.30 -17.27
CA TYR A 27 0.78 -5.07 -18.29
C TYR A 27 0.19 -6.46 -18.58
N SER A 28 -0.72 -6.97 -17.75
CA SER A 28 -1.41 -8.25 -17.98
C SER A 28 -2.81 -8.01 -18.54
N PRO A 29 -3.40 -8.97 -19.30
CA PRO A 29 -4.81 -8.95 -19.68
C PRO A 29 -5.80 -8.98 -18.49
N PHE A 30 -5.34 -9.00 -17.24
CA PHE A 30 -6.20 -8.92 -16.06
C PHE A 30 -7.03 -7.63 -15.98
N HIS A 31 -6.65 -6.57 -16.70
CA HIS A 31 -7.50 -5.40 -16.81
C HIS A 31 -8.84 -5.71 -17.50
N GLU A 32 -8.99 -6.78 -18.27
CA GLU A 32 -10.28 -7.16 -18.87
C GLU A 32 -11.25 -7.77 -17.83
N LEU A 33 -10.72 -8.29 -16.72
CA LEU A 33 -11.53 -8.85 -15.64
C LEU A 33 -12.14 -7.72 -14.82
N ARG A 34 -13.46 -7.52 -14.96
CA ARG A 34 -14.20 -6.46 -14.25
C ARG A 34 -13.98 -6.49 -12.74
N ALA A 35 -13.96 -7.68 -12.12
CA ALA A 35 -13.67 -7.82 -10.69
C ALA A 35 -12.25 -7.36 -10.31
N PHE A 36 -11.26 -7.65 -11.17
CA PHE A 36 -9.88 -7.23 -10.95
C PHE A 36 -9.71 -5.71 -11.12
N GLN A 37 -10.39 -5.10 -12.10
CA GLN A 37 -10.43 -3.64 -12.23
C GLN A 37 -11.00 -2.99 -10.96
N PHE A 38 -12.12 -3.50 -10.44
CA PHE A 38 -12.72 -2.96 -9.22
C PHE A 38 -11.77 -3.13 -8.02
N GLY A 39 -11.16 -4.30 -7.87
CA GLY A 39 -10.17 -4.55 -6.82
C GLY A 39 -8.99 -3.58 -6.90
N VAL A 40 -8.41 -3.37 -8.08
CA VAL A 40 -7.27 -2.46 -8.22
C VAL A 40 -7.67 -1.02 -7.94
N LYS A 41 -8.75 -0.53 -8.55
CA LYS A 41 -9.18 0.88 -8.47
C LYS A 41 -9.64 1.28 -7.07
N PHE A 42 -10.41 0.43 -6.40
CA PHE A 42 -11.06 0.78 -5.13
C PHE A 42 -10.39 0.19 -3.90
N VAL A 43 -9.46 -0.77 -4.06
CA VAL A 43 -8.74 -1.38 -2.93
C VAL A 43 -7.24 -1.14 -3.05
N VAL A 44 -6.61 -1.61 -4.13
CA VAL A 44 -5.14 -1.58 -4.25
C VAL A 44 -4.62 -0.15 -4.34
N ILE A 45 -5.22 0.71 -5.17
CA ILE A 45 -4.79 2.11 -5.34
C ILE A 45 -4.91 2.92 -4.02
N PRO A 46 -6.02 2.87 -3.27
CA PRO A 46 -6.09 3.54 -1.97
C PRO A 46 -5.05 2.99 -0.97
N VAL A 47 -4.89 1.67 -0.87
CA VAL A 47 -3.98 1.06 0.10
C VAL A 47 -2.51 1.34 -0.25
N ILE A 48 -2.13 1.32 -1.53
CA ILE A 48 -0.77 1.68 -1.95
C ILE A 48 -0.49 3.17 -1.68
N ALA A 49 -1.46 4.06 -1.92
CA ALA A 49 -1.33 5.47 -1.59
C ALA A 49 -1.14 5.70 -0.09
N PHE A 50 -1.97 5.09 0.76
CA PHE A 50 -1.85 5.20 2.22
C PHE A 50 -0.54 4.62 2.74
N SER A 51 -0.12 3.45 2.25
CA SER A 51 1.17 2.86 2.64
C SER A 51 2.35 3.75 2.20
N GLY A 52 2.28 4.37 1.02
CA GLY A 52 3.29 5.33 0.57
C GLY A 52 3.34 6.59 1.45
N LEU A 53 2.19 7.16 1.78
CA LEU A 53 2.09 8.29 2.71
C LEU A 53 2.62 7.94 4.11
N TRP A 54 2.34 6.73 4.60
CA TRP A 54 2.85 6.24 5.87
C TRP A 54 4.37 6.11 5.84
N ILE A 55 4.95 5.59 4.76
CA ILE A 55 6.42 5.51 4.61
C ILE A 55 7.04 6.91 4.58
N TRP A 56 6.47 7.84 3.81
CA TRP A 56 6.99 9.20 3.65
C TRP A 56 6.92 10.03 4.94
N LYS A 57 5.76 10.07 5.59
CA LYS A 57 5.50 10.90 6.78
C LYS A 57 4.92 10.10 7.93
N SER A 58 5.59 9.00 8.31
CA SER A 58 5.18 8.10 9.40
C SER A 58 4.69 8.77 10.68
N LYS A 59 5.41 9.77 11.21
CA LYS A 59 5.00 10.48 12.44
C LYS A 59 3.70 11.27 12.27
N ALA A 60 3.54 11.97 11.14
CA ALA A 60 2.33 12.76 10.89
C ALA A 60 1.14 11.87 10.57
N PHE A 61 1.36 10.80 9.80
CA PHE A 61 0.36 9.77 9.53
C PHE A 61 -0.12 9.11 10.83
N ASN A 62 0.81 8.64 11.66
CA ASN A 62 0.49 8.03 12.95
C ASN A 62 -0.28 8.99 13.86
N ARG A 63 0.10 10.27 13.91
CA ARG A 63 -0.66 11.29 14.66
C ARG A 63 -2.09 11.47 14.13
N PHE A 64 -2.26 11.51 12.81
CA PHE A 64 -3.57 11.67 12.18
C PHE A 64 -4.51 10.49 12.50
N PHE A 65 -3.99 9.27 12.49
CA PHE A 65 -4.75 8.06 12.81
C PHE A 65 -4.72 7.67 14.30
N GLY A 66 -4.15 8.51 15.17
CA GLY A 66 -4.05 8.21 16.61
C GLY A 66 -3.19 6.99 16.96
N ILE A 67 -2.33 6.53 16.03
CA ILE A 67 -1.44 5.39 16.21
C ILE A 67 -0.30 5.83 17.13
N ARG A 68 -0.20 5.22 18.31
CA ARG A 68 0.89 5.48 19.28
C ARG A 68 2.21 4.98 18.71
N ASN A 69 3.24 5.81 18.85
CA ASN A 69 4.48 5.75 18.06
C ASN A 69 5.66 5.22 18.86
#